data_AF-A0AAU5REC0-F1
#
_entry.id   AF-A0AAU5REC0-F1
#
_cell.length_a   1.000
_cell.length_b   1.000
_cell.length_c   1.000
_cell.angle_alpha   90.00
_cell.angle_beta   90.00
_cell.angle_gamma   90.00
#
_symmetry.space_group_name_H-M   'P 1'
#
loop_
_entity.id
_entity.type
_entity.pdbx_description
1 polymer ?
#
loop_
_entity_poly.entity_id
_entity_poly.type
_entity_poly.pdbx_seq_one_letter_code
_entity_poly.pdbx_strand_id
1 'polypeptide(L)'
;MALAHPEVPAARRPGRIWTVRVTGHSDRSASVVCSAACRMPPRSRDVTALRRFAEAHAAAHAKAATVRGDASCQCRVQQCSAHQGTKVLCGGTVLLVLRHNPAVGRVWTLAEVCERCAPLMTHARVVGRAAERGAMTGPTRMT
;
A
#
# COMPACT_ATOMS: atom_id res chain seq x y z
N MET A 1 10.66 17.18 41.86
CA MET A 1 11.15 16.73 40.55
C MET A 1 10.08 15.86 39.91
N ALA A 2 9.39 16.34 38.88
CA ALA A 2 8.40 15.55 38.15
C ALA A 2 9.13 14.75 37.06
N LEU A 3 9.06 13.43 37.13
CA LEU A 3 9.57 12.54 36.09
C LEU A 3 8.71 12.75 34.84
N ALA A 4 9.33 13.22 33.76
CA ALA A 4 8.72 13.25 32.44
C ALA A 4 8.35 11.81 32.08
N HIS A 5 7.04 11.54 31.98
CA HIS A 5 6.58 10.25 31.50
C HIS A 5 6.95 10.18 30.01
N PRO A 6 7.70 9.15 29.55
CA PRO A 6 7.92 8.99 28.12
C PRO A 6 6.55 8.83 27.46
N GLU A 7 6.24 9.72 26.53
CA GLU A 7 5.03 9.67 25.73
C GLU A 7 5.00 8.31 25.03
N VAL A 8 4.09 7.42 25.46
CA VAL A 8 3.93 6.10 24.85
C VAL A 8 3.51 6.37 23.40
N PRO A 9 4.29 5.91 22.40
CA PRO A 9 3.92 6.15 21.01
C PRO A 9 2.53 5.60 20.76
N ALA A 10 1.61 6.46 20.32
CA ALA A 10 0.24 6.05 20.01
C ALA A 10 0.27 4.78 19.14
N ALA A 11 -0.60 3.82 19.47
CA ALA A 11 -0.65 2.55 18.78
C ALA A 11 -0.83 2.77 17.27
N ARG A 12 0.09 2.21 16.47
CA ARG A 12 0.06 2.34 15.02
C ARG A 12 -1.20 1.68 14.44
N ARG A 13 -1.87 2.38 13.53
CA ARG A 13 -3.05 1.85 12.83
C ARG A 13 -2.64 0.78 11.81
N PRO A 14 -3.41 -0.29 11.58
CA PRO A 14 -3.13 -1.24 10.50
C PRO A 14 -2.94 -0.53 9.15
N GLY A 15 -1.86 -0.86 8.45
CA GLY A 15 -1.63 -0.41 7.09
C GLY A 15 -2.79 -0.78 6.17
N ARG A 16 -3.18 0.15 5.28
CA ARG A 16 -4.25 -0.13 4.31
C ARG A 16 -3.73 -1.00 3.18
N ILE A 17 -4.65 -1.78 2.63
CA ILE A 17 -4.46 -2.56 1.41
C ILE A 17 -5.67 -2.36 0.49
N TRP A 18 -5.41 -2.15 -0.78
CA TRP A 18 -6.44 -2.12 -1.83
C TRP A 18 -6.04 -3.08 -2.93
N THR A 19 -7.01 -3.82 -3.44
CA THR A 19 -6.78 -4.76 -4.54
C THR A 19 -7.75 -4.49 -5.66
N VAL A 20 -7.21 -4.41 -6.88
CA VAL A 20 -7.98 -4.44 -8.13
C VAL A 20 -7.68 -5.76 -8.80
N ARG A 21 -8.71 -6.55 -9.14
CA ARG A 21 -8.57 -7.88 -9.72
C ARG A 21 -9.42 -8.03 -10.98
N VAL A 22 -8.83 -8.62 -12.01
CA VAL A 22 -9.55 -9.15 -13.18
C VAL A 22 -9.84 -10.63 -12.93
N THR A 23 -11.11 -11.01 -12.93
CA THR A 23 -11.58 -12.39 -12.76
C THR A 23 -12.22 -12.87 -14.05
N GLY A 24 -11.68 -13.95 -14.63
CA GLY A 24 -12.27 -14.60 -15.80
C GLY A 24 -13.42 -15.52 -15.41
N HIS A 25 -14.31 -15.79 -16.36
CA HIS A 25 -15.50 -16.60 -16.20
C HIS A 25 -15.57 -17.70 -17.28
N SER A 26 -16.43 -18.70 -17.07
CA SER A 26 -16.56 -19.87 -17.97
C SER A 26 -17.03 -19.54 -19.38
N ASP A 27 -17.78 -18.45 -19.56
CA ASP A 27 -18.29 -17.96 -20.86
C ASP A 27 -17.28 -17.13 -21.67
N ARG A 28 -16.00 -17.20 -21.28
CA ARG A 28 -14.88 -16.43 -21.86
C ARG A 28 -14.98 -14.91 -21.67
N SER A 29 -15.80 -14.44 -20.75
CA SER A 29 -15.79 -13.05 -20.30
C SER A 29 -14.99 -12.88 -19.02
N ALA A 30 -14.77 -11.63 -18.62
CA ALA A 30 -14.14 -11.27 -17.36
C ALA A 30 -14.85 -10.08 -16.71
N SER A 31 -14.59 -9.89 -15.41
CA SER A 31 -15.03 -8.74 -14.63
C SER A 31 -13.86 -8.15 -13.86
N VAL A 32 -13.92 -6.85 -13.59
CA VAL A 32 -12.98 -6.17 -12.68
C VAL A 32 -13.67 -6.00 -11.34
N VAL A 33 -12.94 -6.29 -10.26
CA VAL A 33 -13.39 -6.09 -8.88
C VAL A 33 -12.37 -5.23 -8.16
N CYS A 34 -12.82 -4.21 -7.44
CA CYS A 34 -12.01 -3.44 -6.50
C CYS A 34 -12.41 -3.83 -5.07
N SER A 35 -11.46 -3.89 -4.15
CA SER A 35 -11.73 -4.14 -2.72
C SER A 35 -12.31 -2.91 -2.01
N ALA A 36 -12.37 -1.75 -2.67
CA ALA A 36 -13.07 -0.56 -2.20
C ALA A 36 -14.43 -0.43 -2.90
N ALA A 37 -15.31 0.40 -2.35
CA ALA A 37 -16.63 0.71 -2.92
C ALA A 37 -16.50 1.63 -4.15
N CYS A 38 -16.01 1.09 -5.25
CA CYS A 38 -15.83 1.79 -6.52
C CYS A 38 -16.82 1.32 -7.58
N ARG A 39 -17.23 2.22 -8.48
CA ARG A 39 -18.01 1.83 -9.66
C ARG A 39 -17.11 1.09 -10.64
N MET A 40 -17.44 -0.16 -10.94
CA MET A 40 -16.72 -1.02 -11.89
C MET A 40 -17.37 -1.01 -13.27
N PRO A 41 -16.62 -1.26 -14.35
CA PRO A 41 -17.17 -1.46 -15.67
C PRO A 41 -18.02 -2.73 -15.70
N PRO A 42 -18.96 -2.84 -16.66
CA PRO A 42 -19.70 -4.08 -16.86
C PRO A 42 -18.75 -5.23 -17.23
N ARG A 43 -19.22 -6.46 -16.99
CA ARG A 43 -18.59 -7.70 -17.47
C ARG A 43 -18.41 -7.62 -18.99
N SER A 44 -17.27 -8.07 -19.49
CA SER A 44 -16.93 -7.97 -20.92
C SER A 44 -16.06 -9.13 -21.38
N ARG A 45 -16.13 -9.45 -22.68
CA ARG A 45 -15.19 -10.38 -23.35
C ARG A 45 -13.89 -9.71 -23.77
N ASP A 46 -13.83 -8.37 -23.78
CA ASP A 46 -12.60 -7.62 -24.04
C ASP A 46 -11.72 -7.57 -22.78
N VAL A 47 -10.94 -8.63 -22.57
CA VAL A 47 -10.03 -8.76 -21.42
C VAL A 47 -8.93 -7.69 -21.45
N THR A 48 -8.49 -7.25 -22.63
CA THR A 48 -7.45 -6.24 -22.77
C THR A 48 -7.96 -4.88 -22.29
N ALA A 49 -9.19 -4.49 -22.66
CA ALA A 49 -9.81 -3.28 -22.13
C ALA A 49 -10.01 -3.35 -20.61
N LEU A 50 -10.43 -4.49 -20.07
CA LEU A 50 -10.58 -4.68 -18.61
C LEU A 50 -9.24 -4.59 -17.87
N ARG A 51 -8.14 -5.09 -18.45
CA ARG A 51 -6.80 -4.93 -17.89
C ARG A 51 -6.34 -3.47 -17.88
N ARG A 52 -6.50 -2.75 -19.00
CA ARG A 52 -6.19 -1.32 -19.09
C ARG A 52 -7.00 -0.50 -18.08
N PHE A 53 -8.28 -0.84 -17.93
CA PHE A 53 -9.12 -0.24 -16.90
C PHE A 53 -8.56 -0.52 -15.50
N ALA A 54 -8.22 -1.77 -15.18
CA ALA A 54 -7.70 -2.14 -13.86
C ALA A 54 -6.38 -1.40 -13.52
N GLU A 55 -5.49 -1.26 -14.49
CA GLU A 55 -4.24 -0.49 -14.36
C GLU A 55 -4.50 0.99 -14.07
N ALA A 56 -5.36 1.63 -14.89
CA ALA A 56 -5.74 3.03 -14.70
C ALA A 56 -6.47 3.25 -13.37
N HIS A 57 -7.31 2.30 -12.97
CA HIS A 57 -8.05 2.35 -11.72
C HIS A 57 -7.14 2.22 -10.50
N ALA A 58 -6.17 1.31 -10.53
CA ALA A 58 -5.14 1.21 -9.49
C ALA A 58 -4.29 2.49 -9.43
N ALA A 59 -3.93 3.08 -10.58
CA ALA A 59 -3.22 4.36 -10.61
C ALA A 59 -4.04 5.51 -10.00
N ALA A 60 -5.36 5.53 -10.22
CA ALA A 60 -6.25 6.51 -9.61
C ALA A 60 -6.28 6.38 -8.08
N HIS A 61 -6.34 5.15 -7.54
CA HIS A 61 -6.21 4.92 -6.10
C HIS A 61 -4.86 5.38 -5.55
N ALA A 62 -3.77 5.10 -6.27
CA ALA A 62 -2.44 5.55 -5.85
C ALA A 62 -2.37 7.08 -5.77
N LYS A 63 -2.90 7.79 -6.77
CA LYS A 63 -2.93 9.25 -6.82
C LYS A 63 -3.80 9.87 -5.72
N ALA A 64 -4.93 9.25 -5.40
CA ALA A 64 -5.86 9.74 -4.38
C ALA A 64 -5.43 9.38 -2.93
N ALA A 65 -4.45 8.48 -2.77
CA ALA A 65 -4.08 7.99 -1.46
C ALA A 65 -3.18 8.97 -0.69
N THR A 66 -3.71 9.50 0.42
CA THR A 66 -2.87 10.13 1.45
C THR A 66 -2.21 9.04 2.30
N VAL A 67 -0.89 8.90 2.19
CA VAL A 67 -0.13 7.88 2.92
C VAL A 67 -0.01 8.26 4.39
N ARG A 68 -0.50 7.39 5.28
CA ARG A 68 -0.54 7.64 6.72
C ARG A 68 0.82 7.37 7.36
N GLY A 69 1.43 8.40 7.97
CA GLY A 69 2.72 8.24 8.66
C GLY A 69 2.66 7.40 9.94
N ASP A 70 1.47 7.21 10.53
CA ASP A 70 1.22 6.36 11.70
C ASP A 70 0.81 4.91 11.36
N ALA A 71 0.77 4.55 10.07
CA ALA A 71 0.41 3.19 9.68
C ALA A 71 1.50 2.18 10.09
N SER A 72 1.04 1.00 10.51
CA SER A 72 1.87 -0.18 10.65
C SER A 72 2.15 -0.79 9.29
N CYS A 73 3.32 -1.42 9.15
CA CYS A 73 3.70 -2.05 7.89
C CYS A 73 2.74 -3.21 7.57
N GLN A 74 2.16 -3.22 6.37
CA GLN A 74 1.23 -4.27 5.95
C GLN A 74 1.87 -5.66 5.87
N CYS A 75 3.21 -5.76 5.79
CA CYS A 75 3.88 -7.07 5.84
C CYS A 75 3.62 -7.80 7.16
N ARG A 76 3.34 -7.09 8.26
CA ARG A 76 3.04 -7.72 9.57
C ARG A 76 1.70 -8.46 9.54
N VAL A 77 0.70 -7.89 8.87
CA VAL A 77 -0.60 -8.56 8.66
C VAL A 77 -0.42 -9.81 7.79
N GLN A 78 0.53 -9.78 6.86
CA GLN A 78 0.89 -10.91 6.00
C GLN A 78 1.98 -11.82 6.61
N GLN A 79 2.29 -11.67 7.91
CA GLN A 79 3.31 -12.45 8.62
C GLN A 79 4.64 -12.54 7.87
N CYS A 80 5.10 -11.43 7.30
CA CYS A 80 6.38 -11.33 6.56
C CYS A 80 6.47 -12.17 5.27
N SER A 81 5.39 -12.81 4.82
CA SER A 81 5.36 -13.61 3.58
C SER A 81 5.67 -12.80 2.31
N ALA A 82 5.50 -11.47 2.38
CA ALA A 82 5.71 -10.57 1.24
C ALA A 82 7.17 -10.43 0.77
N HIS A 83 8.16 -10.89 1.56
CA HIS A 83 9.59 -10.78 1.26
C HIS A 83 10.36 -12.13 1.39
N GLN A 84 9.73 -13.22 0.97
CA GLN A 84 10.33 -14.56 0.72
C GLN A 84 11.36 -15.02 1.77
N GLY A 85 11.05 -14.90 3.06
CA GLY A 85 11.90 -15.45 4.14
C GLY A 85 13.04 -14.55 4.61
N THR A 86 13.22 -13.35 4.04
CA THR A 86 14.17 -12.37 4.59
C THR A 86 13.65 -11.82 5.92
N LYS A 87 14.41 -12.02 7.00
CA LYS A 87 14.09 -11.44 8.31
C LYS A 87 14.53 -9.98 8.35
N VAL A 88 13.57 -9.06 8.44
CA VAL A 88 13.82 -7.63 8.57
C VAL A 88 12.97 -7.06 9.70
N LEU A 89 13.54 -6.17 10.51
CA LEU A 89 12.77 -5.41 11.49
C LEU A 89 12.05 -4.26 10.78
N CYS A 90 10.71 -4.28 10.77
CA CYS A 90 9.93 -3.20 10.16
C CYS A 90 10.24 -1.85 10.83
N GLY A 91 10.46 -0.81 10.02
CA GLY A 91 10.80 0.53 10.49
C GLY A 91 11.00 1.50 9.33
N GLY A 92 11.23 2.78 9.66
CA GLY A 92 11.33 3.86 8.68
C GLY A 92 9.98 4.49 8.32
N THR A 93 9.99 5.36 7.31
CA THR A 93 8.78 6.04 6.83
C THR A 93 7.80 5.04 6.21
N VAL A 94 6.49 5.33 6.30
CA VAL A 94 5.47 4.56 5.59
C VAL A 94 5.46 4.97 4.12
N LEU A 95 5.56 3.98 3.24
CA LEU A 95 5.48 4.09 1.79
C LEU A 95 4.16 3.49 1.31
N LEU A 96 3.66 4.00 0.19
CA LEU A 96 2.62 3.33 -0.60
C LEU A 96 3.30 2.55 -1.72
N VAL A 97 3.11 1.25 -1.72
CA VAL A 97 3.72 0.33 -2.68
C VAL A 97 2.62 -0.26 -3.57
N LEU A 98 2.81 -0.18 -4.89
CA LEU A 98 2.02 -0.96 -5.84
C LEU A 98 2.76 -2.26 -6.16
N ARG A 99 2.07 -3.39 -6.00
CA ARG A 99 2.52 -4.71 -6.45
C ARG A 99 1.67 -5.21 -7.59
N HIS A 100 2.34 -5.70 -8.63
CA HIS A 100 1.70 -6.34 -9.76
C HIS A 100 2.66 -7.37 -10.36
N ASN A 101 2.33 -8.66 -10.25
CA ASN A 101 3.11 -9.70 -10.91
C ASN A 101 2.68 -9.79 -12.40
N PRO A 102 3.55 -9.44 -13.36
CA PRO A 102 3.20 -9.47 -14.78
C PRO A 102 2.89 -10.89 -15.30
N ALA A 103 3.47 -11.93 -14.70
CA ALA A 103 3.17 -13.32 -15.07
C ALA A 103 1.73 -13.73 -14.70
N VAL A 104 1.19 -13.16 -13.61
CA VAL A 104 -0.22 -13.34 -13.23
C VAL A 104 -1.11 -12.36 -14.02
N GLY A 105 -0.67 -11.11 -14.17
CA GLY A 105 -1.29 -10.12 -15.07
C GLY A 105 -2.76 -9.80 -14.78
N ARG A 106 -3.22 -10.04 -13.55
CA ARG A 106 -4.65 -9.97 -13.16
C ARG A 106 -4.91 -9.26 -11.84
N VAL A 107 -3.87 -8.97 -11.05
CA VAL A 107 -4.03 -8.41 -9.70
C VAL A 107 -3.08 -7.23 -9.53
N TRP A 108 -3.62 -6.11 -9.07
CA TRP A 108 -2.89 -4.92 -8.66
C TRP A 108 -3.18 -4.68 -7.19
N THR A 109 -2.14 -4.60 -6.37
CA THR A 109 -2.27 -4.41 -4.94
C THR A 109 -1.54 -3.16 -4.51
N LEU A 110 -2.25 -2.20 -3.94
CA LEU A 110 -1.66 -1.06 -3.24
C LEU A 110 -1.61 -1.38 -1.75
N ALA A 111 -0.45 -1.19 -1.11
CA ALA A 111 -0.29 -1.44 0.31
C ALA A 111 0.58 -0.37 0.98
N GLU A 112 0.23 -0.01 2.20
CA GLU A 112 1.09 0.79 3.07
C GLU A 112 2.17 -0.11 3.71
N VAL A 113 3.42 0.14 3.37
CA VAL A 113 4.58 -0.70 3.72
C VAL A 113 5.70 0.19 4.23
N CYS A 114 6.46 -0.23 5.23
CA CYS A 114 7.58 0.57 5.72
C CYS A 114 8.77 0.57 4.74
N GLU A 115 9.57 1.62 4.79
CA GLU A 115 10.76 1.84 3.95
C GLU A 115 11.74 0.68 3.96
N ARG A 116 11.90 -0.03 5.08
CA ARG A 116 12.77 -1.22 5.16
C ARG A 116 12.22 -2.45 4.44
N CYS A 117 10.89 -2.58 4.37
CA CYS A 117 10.26 -3.76 3.75
C CYS A 117 10.00 -3.57 2.26
N ALA A 118 9.77 -2.34 1.79
CA ALA A 118 9.38 -2.08 0.41
C ALA A 118 10.39 -2.62 -0.64
N PRO A 119 11.72 -2.45 -0.47
CA PRO A 119 12.72 -2.97 -1.43
C PRO A 119 12.76 -4.50 -1.51
N LEU A 120 12.29 -5.20 -0.48
CA LEU A 120 12.32 -6.67 -0.41
C LEU A 120 11.08 -7.32 -1.04
N MET A 121 10.09 -6.53 -1.46
CA MET A 121 8.88 -7.04 -2.06
C MET A 121 9.08 -7.31 -3.55
N THR A 122 8.76 -8.52 -4.00
CA THR A 122 8.82 -8.87 -5.42
C THR A 122 7.72 -8.16 -6.21
N HIS A 123 8.04 -7.78 -7.46
CA HIS A 123 7.14 -7.11 -8.40
C HIS A 123 6.46 -5.86 -7.82
N ALA A 124 7.23 -5.09 -7.05
CA ALA A 124 6.77 -3.94 -6.31
C ALA A 124 7.41 -2.65 -6.85
N ARG A 125 6.65 -1.56 -6.85
CA ARG A 125 7.15 -0.20 -7.05
C ARG A 125 6.60 0.73 -5.98
N VAL A 126 7.41 1.68 -5.51
CA VAL A 126 6.94 2.74 -4.62
C VAL A 126 6.18 3.77 -5.45
N VAL A 127 4.98 4.14 -5.02
CA VAL A 127 4.10 5.11 -5.71
C VAL A 127 3.68 6.29 -4.82
N GLY A 128 4.11 6.29 -3.55
CA GLY A 128 3.86 7.39 -2.63
C GLY A 128 4.64 7.21 -1.33
N ARG A 129 4.78 8.30 -0.57
CA ARG A 129 5.46 8.35 0.73
C ARG A 129 4.61 9.17 1.69
N ALA A 130 4.56 8.77 2.96
CA ALA A 130 3.97 9.63 3.98
C ALA A 130 4.78 10.92 4.09
N ALA A 131 4.09 12.05 4.16
CA ALA A 131 4.75 13.31 4.51
C ALA A 131 5.52 13.11 5.82
N GLU A 132 6.74 13.62 5.87
CA GLU A 132 7.49 13.65 7.12
C GLU A 132 6.64 14.42 8.13
N ARG A 133 6.40 13.84 9.31
CA ARG A 133 5.88 14.63 10.42
C ARG A 133 6.97 15.66 10.66
N GLY A 134 6.70 16.92 10.29
CA GLY A 134 7.67 18.00 10.39
C GLY A 134 8.37 17.88 11.73
N ALA A 135 9.70 17.85 11.69
CA ALA A 135 10.49 18.16 12.86
C ALA A 135 9.89 19.46 13.42
N MET A 136 9.21 19.35 14.54
CA MET A 136 8.84 20.50 15.34
C MET A 136 10.17 20.99 15.89
N THR A 137 10.87 21.79 15.09
CA THR A 137 12.07 22.52 15.49
C THR A 137 11.62 23.42 16.62
N GLY A 138 11.80 22.96 17.86
CA GLY A 138 11.59 23.78 19.04
C GLY A 138 12.44 25.05 18.87
N PRO A 139 11.91 26.23 19.22
CA PRO A 139 12.69 27.45 19.09
C PRO A 139 13.95 27.33 19.94
N THR A 140 15.11 27.40 19.29
CA THR A 140 16.39 27.59 19.94
C THR A 140 16.30 28.86 20.77
N ARG A 141 16.19 28.71 22.10
CA ARG A 141 16.39 29.80 23.04
C ARG A 141 17.89 30.14 22.99
N MET A 142 18.24 31.23 22.34
CA MET A 142 19.51 31.90 22.60
C MET A 142 19.28 32.88 23.75
N THR A 143 20.10 32.68 24.78
CA THR A 143 20.29 33.49 25.98
C THR A 143 20.83 34.87 25.68
#